data_AF-A0A073K739-F1
#
_entry.id   AF-A0A073K739-F1
#
_cell.length_a   1.000
_cell.length_b   1.000
_cell.length_c   1.000
_cell.angle_alpha   90.00
_cell.angle_beta   90.00
_cell.angle_gamma   90.00
#
_symmetry.space_group_name_H-M   'P 1'
#
loop_
_entity.id
_entity.type
_entity.pdbx_description
1 polymer ?
#
loop_
_entity_poly.entity_id
_entity_poly.type
_entity_poly.pdbx_seq_one_letter_code
_entity_poly.pdbx_strand_id
1 'polypeptide(L)' 'MKDVDFILESDETLKPSERLVLLLLEKHRILYTNDLLALSNLSYKTLTDSLTELVVKSYVLKETGKGRKQNCYRLM' A
#
# COMPACT_ATOMS: atom_id res chain seq x y z
N MET A 1 -7.79 1.32 -13.31
CA MET A 1 -6.58 1.09 -12.50
C MET A 1 -5.68 2.26 -12.76
N LYS A 2 -5.34 3.03 -11.73
CA LYS A 2 -4.26 4.02 -11.87
C LYS A 2 -2.97 3.27 -12.22
N ASP A 3 -2.26 3.76 -13.23
CA ASP A 3 -0.99 3.19 -13.67
C ASP A 3 0.06 3.49 -12.60
N VAL A 4 0.65 2.44 -12.00
CA VAL A 4 1.61 2.61 -10.90
C VAL A 4 2.86 3.30 -11.41
N ASP A 5 3.30 2.97 -12.62
CA ASP A 5 4.43 3.62 -13.28
C ASP A 5 4.20 5.14 -13.38
N PHE A 6 2.99 5.56 -13.77
CA PHE A 6 2.63 6.98 -13.81
C PHE A 6 2.67 7.63 -12.42
N ILE A 7 2.15 6.97 -11.38
CA ILE A 7 2.21 7.49 -10.00
C ILE A 7 3.67 7.65 -9.55
N LEU A 8 4.50 6.65 -9.81
CA LEU A 8 5.90 6.62 -9.41
C LEU A 8 6.74 7.65 -10.15
N GLU A 9 6.39 8.00 -11.38
CA GLU A 9 7.05 9.06 -12.15
C GLU A 9 6.53 10.46 -11.79
N SER A 10 5.25 10.59 -11.42
CA SER A 10 4.61 11.90 -11.25
C SER A 10 4.66 12.45 -9.82
N ASP A 11 4.65 11.59 -8.80
CA ASP A 11 4.66 12.03 -7.39
C ASP A 11 6.05 11.86 -6.77
N GLU A 12 6.86 12.91 -6.89
CA GLU A 12 8.19 13.00 -6.29
C GLU A 12 8.15 13.00 -4.75
N THR A 13 7.00 13.31 -4.13
CA THR A 13 6.86 13.33 -2.67
C THR A 13 6.70 11.95 -2.05
N LEU A 14 6.57 10.89 -2.88
CA LEU A 14 6.45 9.51 -2.41
C LEU A 14 7.73 9.04 -1.72
N LYS A 15 7.60 8.67 -0.45
CA LYS A 15 8.67 8.07 0.33
C LYS A 15 9.04 6.69 -0.24
N PRO A 16 10.28 6.21 -0.02
CA PRO A 16 10.68 4.86 -0.43
C PRO A 16 9.75 3.76 0.09
N SER A 17 9.24 3.89 1.31
CA SER A 17 8.28 2.94 1.90
C SER A 17 6.92 2.95 1.20
N GLU A 18 6.44 4.10 0.78
CA GLU A 18 5.19 4.26 0.04
C GLU A 18 5.31 3.66 -1.37
N ARG A 19 6.42 3.94 -2.07
CA ARG A 19 6.74 3.34 -3.37
C ARG A 19 6.78 1.81 -3.30
N LEU A 20 7.44 1.27 -2.28
CA LEU A 20 7.50 -0.19 -2.07
C LEU A 20 6.11 -0.79 -1.89
N VAL A 21 5.24 -0.17 -1.09
CA VAL A 21 3.86 -0.66 -0.90
C VAL A 21 3.08 -0.64 -2.21
N LEU A 22 3.21 0.40 -3.04
CA LEU A 22 2.55 0.47 -4.35
C LEU A 22 2.98 -0.69 -5.26
N LEU A 23 4.29 -0.95 -5.36
CA LEU A 23 4.84 -2.06 -6.16
C LEU A 23 4.38 -3.43 -5.66
N LEU A 24 4.29 -3.62 -4.33
CA LEU A 24 3.77 -4.86 -3.75
C LEU A 24 2.29 -5.06 -4.10
N LEU A 25 1.49 -4.01 -4.02
CA LEU A 25 0.07 -4.07 -4.35
C LEU A 25 -0.17 -4.24 -5.86
N GLU A 26 0.68 -3.70 -6.71
CA GLU A 26 0.66 -3.94 -8.15
C GLU A 26 0.87 -5.42 -8.46
N LYS A 27 1.92 -6.02 -7.89
CA LYS A 27 2.27 -7.42 -8.10
C LYS A 27 1.21 -8.39 -7.57
N HIS A 28 0.63 -8.10 -6.40
CA HIS A 28 -0.23 -9.04 -5.68
C HIS A 28 -1.73 -8.72 -5.73
N ARG A 29 -2.12 -7.58 -6.32
CA ARG A 29 -3.48 -7.02 -6.42
C ARG A 29 -4.14 -6.64 -5.09
N ILE A 30 -4.15 -7.56 -4.11
CA ILE A 30 -4.72 -7.37 -2.78
C ILE A 30 -3.78 -7.98 -1.75
N LEU A 31 -3.41 -7.21 -0.73
CA LEU A 31 -2.60 -7.70 0.39
C LEU A 31 -3.22 -7.29 1.73
N TYR A 32 -3.13 -8.15 2.74
CA TYR A 32 -3.48 -7.80 4.11
C TYR A 32 -2.33 -7.09 4.82
N THR A 33 -2.62 -6.39 5.92
CA THR A 33 -1.59 -5.72 6.73
C THR A 33 -0.44 -6.65 7.08
N ASN A 34 -0.72 -7.90 7.48
CA ASN A 34 0.33 -8.85 7.86
C ASN A 34 1.17 -9.33 6.67
N ASP A 35 0.56 -9.50 5.49
CA ASP A 35 1.29 -9.88 4.28
C ASP A 35 2.21 -8.73 3.86
N LEU A 36 1.73 -7.49 3.94
CA LEU A 36 2.54 -6.30 3.68
C LEU A 36 3.71 -6.18 4.67
N LEU A 37 3.51 -6.47 5.96
CA LEU A 37 4.61 -6.49 6.95
C LEU A 37 5.68 -7.52 6.57
N ALA A 38 5.26 -8.74 6.24
CA ALA A 38 6.17 -9.82 5.90
C ALA A 38 6.93 -9.56 4.59
N LEU A 39 6.26 -9.02 3.57
CA LEU A 39 6.84 -8.78 2.25
C LEU A 39 7.69 -7.51 2.17
N SER A 40 7.29 -6.44 2.86
CA SER A 40 8.01 -5.17 2.83
C SER A 40 9.22 -5.14 3.76
N ASN A 41 9.25 -6.02 4.77
CA ASN A 41 10.24 -6.01 5.85
C ASN A 41 10.35 -4.63 6.55
N LEU A 42 9.26 -3.86 6.54
CA LEU A 42 9.17 -2.57 7.23
C LEU A 42 8.75 -2.77 8.69
N SER A 43 9.12 -1.82 9.54
CA SER A 43 8.53 -1.74 10.88
C SER A 43 7.02 -1.51 10.78
N TYR A 44 6.27 -2.00 11.77
CA TYR A 44 4.82 -1.81 11.81
C TYR A 44 4.42 -0.33 11.68
N LYS A 45 5.11 0.55 12.42
CA LYS A 45 4.87 1.99 12.39
C LYS A 45 5.10 2.58 10.99
N THR A 46 6.23 2.27 10.37
CA THR A 46 6.56 2.77 9.03
C THR A 46 5.54 2.31 7.99
N LEU A 47 5.11 1.04 8.05
CA LEU A 47 4.10 0.52 7.15
C LEU A 47 2.75 1.22 7.37
N THR A 48 2.31 1.38 8.62
CA THR A 48 1.02 2.03 8.90
C THR A 48 1.00 3.50 8.49
N ASP A 49 2.10 4.22 8.70
CA ASP A 49 2.22 5.62 8.27
C ASP A 49 2.15 5.71 6.74
N SER A 50 2.89 4.85 6.03
CA SER A 50 2.88 4.80 4.56
C SER A 50 1.49 4.45 4.00
N LEU A 51 0.82 3.45 4.58
CA LEU A 51 -0.52 3.05 4.15
C LEU A 51 -1.56 4.14 4.40
N THR A 52 -1.42 4.88 5.51
CA THR A 52 -2.32 6.00 5.83
C THR A 52 -2.17 7.09 4.80
N GLU A 53 -0.94 7.47 4.47
CA GLU A 53 -0.65 8.49 3.45
C GLU A 53 -1.15 8.08 2.06
N LEU A 54 -0.88 6.84 1.64
CA LEU A 54 -1.34 6.31 0.34
C LEU A 54 -2.86 6.25 0.22
N VAL A 55 -3.57 6.03 1.33
CA VAL A 55 -5.04 6.08 1.38
C VAL A 55 -5.53 7.53 1.28
N VAL A 56 -4.90 8.46 1.99
CA VAL A 56 -5.24 9.91 1.91
C VAL A 56 -5.01 10.43 0.48
N LYS A 57 -3.89 10.07 -0.15
CA LYS A 57 -3.57 10.39 -1.55
C LYS A 57 -4.46 9.66 -2.57
N SER A 58 -5.37 8.79 -2.13
CA SER A 58 -6.26 8.01 -2.99
C SER A 58 -5.51 7.15 -4.02
N TYR A 59 -4.33 6.63 -3.67
CA TYR A 59 -3.62 5.64 -4.47
C TYR A 59 -3.98 4.22 -4.08
N VAL A 60 -4.34 4.02 -2.80
CA VAL A 60 -4.68 2.73 -2.23
C VAL A 60 -6.05 2.81 -1.56
N LEU A 61 -6.88 1.80 -1.78
CA LEU A 61 -8.13 1.59 -1.05
C LEU A 61 -7.87 0.67 0.15
N LYS A 62 -8.43 1.06 1.30
CA LYS A 62 -8.42 0.26 2.52
C LYS A 62 -9.80 -0.35 2.72
N GLU A 63 -9.86 -1.67 2.85
CA GLU A 63 -11.08 -2.43 3.09
C GLU A 63 -10.91 -3.29 4.35
N THR A 64 -12.00 -3.52 5.08
CA THR A 64 -12.00 -4.47 6.20
C THR A 64 -12.02 -5.89 5.63
N GLY A 65 -11.05 -6.72 6.00
CA GLY A 65 -10.95 -8.09 5.49
C GLY A 65 -12.19 -8.91 5.82
N LYS A 66 -12.87 -9.44 4.80
CA LYS A 66 -14.02 -10.35 4.99
C LYS A 66 -13.59 -11.57 5.81
N GLY A 67 -14.03 -11.65 7.06
CA GLY A 67 -13.75 -12.76 7.97
C GLY A 67 -12.38 -12.73 8.66
N ARG A 68 -11.54 -11.72 8.41
CA ARG A 68 -10.24 -11.55 9.10
C ARG A 68 -10.28 -10.25 9.92
N LYS A 69 -9.83 -10.27 11.18
CA LYS A 69 -9.69 -9.07 12.03
C LYS A 69 -8.51 -8.18 11.60
N GLN A 70 -8.33 -7.97 10.30
CA GLN A 70 -7.25 -7.16 9.72
C GLN A 70 -7.73 -6.47 8.45
N ASN A 71 -7.07 -5.36 8.12
CA ASN A 71 -7.36 -4.60 6.90
C ASN A 71 -6.69 -5.26 5.70
N CYS A 72 -7.31 -5.11 4.54
CA CYS A 72 -6.69 -5.38 3.25
C CYS A 72 -6.63 -4.12 2.40
N TYR A 73 -5.67 -4.10 1.50
CA TYR A 73 -5.34 -2.96 0.67
C TYR A 73 -5.25 -3.39 -0.79
N ARG A 74 -5.68 -2.51 -1.68
CA ARG A 74 -5.58 -2.68 -3.13
C ARG A 74 -5.40 -1.34 -3.82
N LEU A 75 -4.83 -1.34 -5.02
CA LEU A 75 -4.74 -0.13 -5.84
C LEU A 75 -6.14 0.36 -6.26
N MET A 76 -6.25 1.67 -6.48
CA MET A 76 -7.48 2.34 -6.93
C MET A 76 -7.71 2.22 -8.45
#